data_AF-A0AAP3HES3-F1
#
_entry.id   AF-A0AAP3HES3-F1
#
_cell.length_a   1.000
_cell.length_b   1.000
_cell.length_c   1.000
_cell.angle_alpha   90.00
_cell.angle_beta   90.00
_cell.angle_gamma   90.00
#
_symmetry.space_group_name_H-M   'P 1'
#
loop_
_entity.id
_entity.type
_entity.pdbx_description
1 polymer ?
#
loop_
_entity_poly.entity_id
_entity_poly.type
_entity_poly.pdbx_seq_one_letter_code
_entity_poly.pdbx_strand_id
1 'polypeptide(L)'
;MNKRFFYSIIVGLFFIGSLQASQCKGHFVNPITDICWDCLFPLTIGSSEVVKSQYPDTKNPGNPICSCPNKLQLLGVTIGYWEPFALVDVTRKPYCMVNLGVQLHIKDQGLGGSQMPDTDGRGAFYYVHWYKYPLMYWLQVLTSIGCMETEDFDVMYLSELDPTWNDSEFAFVLNPEATLFTTPPVRASCAADATKAFAGTAMDSLFWCMGAQGSTYP
;
A
#
# COMPACT_ATOMS: atom_id res chain seq x y z
N MET A 1 15.16 39.52 48.39
CA MET A 1 14.65 38.54 47.41
C MET A 1 13.86 39.31 46.35
N ASN A 2 14.46 39.50 45.16
CA ASN A 2 14.07 40.57 44.24
C ASN A 2 12.82 40.20 43.42
N LYS A 3 11.77 41.04 43.52
CA LYS A 3 10.53 40.93 42.71
C LYS A 3 10.80 40.76 41.20
N ARG A 4 11.89 41.34 40.68
CA ARG A 4 12.33 41.21 39.28
C ARG A 4 12.73 39.79 38.87
N PHE A 5 13.24 39.00 39.82
CA PHE A 5 13.59 37.60 39.59
C PHE A 5 12.34 36.72 39.49
N PHE A 6 11.33 37.00 40.31
CA PHE A 6 10.04 36.29 40.27
C PHE A 6 9.25 36.57 38.98
N TYR A 7 9.25 37.83 38.51
CA TYR A 7 8.64 38.17 37.22
C TYR A 7 9.35 37.53 36.02
N SER A 8 10.68 37.38 36.06
CA SER A 8 11.43 36.74 34.97
C SER A 8 11.14 35.24 34.87
N ILE A 9 10.89 34.56 36.00
CA ILE A 9 10.49 33.13 36.02
C ILE A 9 9.06 32.96 35.47
N ILE A 10 8.13 33.83 35.85
CA ILE A 10 6.73 33.76 35.37
C ILE A 10 6.64 34.02 33.85
N VAL A 11 7.43 34.95 33.32
CA VAL A 11 7.47 35.23 31.87
C VAL A 11 8.16 34.09 31.10
N GLY A 12 9.15 33.42 31.70
CA GLY A 12 9.79 32.23 31.10
C GLY A 12 8.87 31.00 31.02
N LEU A 13 7.98 30.82 32.00
CA LEU A 13 7.01 29.71 32.00
C LEU A 13 5.86 29.88 30.98
N PHE A 14 5.57 31.10 30.53
CA PHE A 14 4.53 31.38 29.53
C PHE A 14 5.00 31.21 28.07
N PHE A 15 6.30 30.98 27.84
CA PHE A 15 6.89 30.73 26.51
C PHE A 15 7.25 29.26 26.28
N ILE A 16 6.55 28.33 26.92
CA ILE A 16 6.56 26.93 26.48
C ILE A 16 5.63 26.86 25.26
N GLY A 17 6.18 27.24 24.10
CA GLY A 17 5.54 26.94 22.83
C GLY A 17 5.31 25.44 22.77
N SER A 18 4.06 25.03 22.60
CA SER A 18 3.71 23.65 22.29
C SER A 18 4.46 23.24 21.03
N LEU A 19 5.47 22.39 21.19
CA LEU A 19 6.05 21.63 20.08
C LEU A 19 4.89 20.80 19.50
N GLN A 20 4.29 21.28 18.42
CA GLN A 20 3.39 20.45 17.64
C GLN A 20 4.26 19.40 16.95
N ALA A 21 4.31 18.19 17.55
CA ALA A 21 4.78 17.01 16.84
C ALA A 21 4.06 16.96 15.48
N SER A 22 4.78 16.61 14.41
CA SER A 22 4.22 16.45 13.06
C SER A 22 2.91 15.67 13.16
N GLN A 23 1.77 16.33 12.93
CA GLN A 23 0.48 15.68 13.15
C GLN A 23 0.28 14.60 12.09
N CYS A 24 -0.09 13.39 12.55
CA CYS A 24 -0.56 12.35 11.64
C CYS A 24 -1.86 12.86 11.01
N LYS A 25 -1.79 13.30 9.75
CA LYS A 25 -2.94 13.80 9.00
C LYS A 25 -3.46 12.68 8.13
N GLY A 26 -4.68 12.25 8.41
CA GLY A 26 -5.36 11.20 7.68
C GLY A 26 -6.80 11.06 8.14
N HIS A 27 -7.61 10.37 7.36
CA HIS A 27 -8.98 10.01 7.70
C HIS A 27 -9.22 8.55 7.29
N PHE A 28 -10.20 7.91 7.91
CA PHE A 28 -10.59 6.58 7.50
C PHE A 28 -11.12 6.61 6.06
N VAL A 29 -10.54 5.81 5.16
CA VAL A 29 -10.94 5.76 3.75
C VAL A 29 -12.43 5.46 3.65
N ASN A 30 -13.17 6.37 3.02
CA ASN A 30 -14.60 6.20 2.83
C ASN A 30 -14.84 5.25 1.64
N PRO A 31 -15.41 4.05 1.87
CA PRO A 31 -15.59 3.05 0.82
C PRO A 31 -16.51 3.53 -0.31
N ILE A 32 -17.36 4.55 -0.06
CA ILE A 32 -18.32 5.07 -1.04
C ILE A 32 -17.68 6.17 -1.90
N THR A 33 -16.97 7.13 -1.29
CA THR A 33 -16.51 8.34 -1.99
C THR A 33 -15.06 8.30 -2.42
N ASP A 34 -14.21 7.58 -1.70
CA ASP A 34 -12.74 7.65 -1.87
C ASP A 34 -12.24 6.55 -2.82
N ILE A 35 -13.13 5.62 -3.20
CA ILE A 35 -12.85 4.53 -4.13
C ILE A 35 -13.25 4.94 -5.54
N CYS A 36 -12.36 4.68 -6.50
CA CYS A 36 -12.68 4.84 -7.92
C CYS A 36 -13.59 3.69 -8.39
N TRP A 37 -14.91 3.87 -8.30
CA TRP A 37 -15.89 2.89 -8.78
C TRP A 37 -15.85 2.69 -10.31
N ASP A 38 -15.44 3.71 -11.06
CA ASP A 38 -15.24 3.59 -12.50
C ASP A 38 -14.04 2.67 -12.85
N CYS A 39 -13.06 2.57 -11.95
CA CYS A 39 -11.84 1.78 -12.14
C CYS A 39 -12.09 0.27 -11.99
N LEU A 40 -13.29 -0.14 -11.55
CA LEU A 40 -13.69 -1.55 -11.45
C LEU A 40 -13.92 -2.17 -12.82
N PHE A 41 -14.19 -1.33 -13.83
CA PHE A 41 -14.50 -1.75 -15.18
C PHE A 41 -13.22 -1.92 -16.01
N PRO A 42 -13.21 -2.84 -16.99
CA PRO A 42 -14.39 -3.49 -17.57
C PRO A 42 -14.95 -4.64 -16.74
N LEU A 43 -16.27 -4.86 -16.86
CA LEU A 43 -16.94 -6.03 -16.30
C LEU A 43 -17.10 -7.07 -17.40
N THR A 44 -16.51 -8.25 -17.21
CA THR A 44 -16.51 -9.31 -18.21
C THR A 44 -17.16 -10.58 -17.68
N ILE A 45 -17.78 -11.34 -18.57
CA ILE A 45 -18.28 -12.70 -18.28
C ILE A 45 -17.61 -13.65 -19.28
N GLY A 46 -16.70 -14.46 -18.78
CA GLY A 46 -15.76 -15.21 -19.63
C GLY A 46 -14.92 -14.23 -20.45
N SER A 47 -14.92 -14.40 -21.77
CA SER A 47 -14.17 -13.51 -22.69
C SER A 47 -14.99 -12.33 -23.21
N SER A 48 -16.27 -12.22 -22.85
CA SER A 48 -17.15 -11.16 -23.34
C SER A 48 -17.20 -9.99 -22.37
N GLU A 49 -16.88 -8.79 -22.85
CA GLU A 49 -17.11 -7.54 -22.13
C GLU A 49 -18.60 -7.23 -22.06
N VAL A 50 -19.16 -7.22 -20.84
CA VAL A 50 -20.55 -6.83 -20.58
C VAL A 50 -20.64 -5.33 -20.39
N VAL A 51 -19.66 -4.76 -19.68
CA VAL A 51 -19.53 -3.30 -19.50
C VAL A 51 -18.15 -2.89 -19.99
N LYS A 52 -18.15 -2.03 -21.02
CA LYS A 52 -16.91 -1.49 -21.60
C LYS A 52 -16.33 -0.40 -20.70
N SER A 53 -15.01 -0.32 -20.69
CA SER A 53 -14.24 0.67 -19.94
C SER A 53 -13.16 1.29 -20.81
N GLN A 54 -12.67 2.46 -20.40
CA GLN A 54 -11.44 3.05 -20.94
C GLN A 54 -10.19 2.46 -20.28
N TYR A 55 -10.35 1.79 -19.13
CA TYR A 55 -9.24 1.20 -18.40
C TYR A 55 -8.82 -0.12 -19.03
N PRO A 56 -7.51 -0.43 -19.04
CA PRO A 56 -7.02 -1.68 -19.58
C PRO A 56 -7.46 -2.86 -18.70
N ASP A 57 -7.60 -4.03 -19.33
CA ASP A 57 -7.94 -5.28 -18.65
C ASP A 57 -6.88 -6.35 -18.94
N THR A 58 -6.82 -7.34 -18.07
CA THR A 58 -6.01 -8.54 -18.26
C THR A 58 -6.76 -9.56 -19.12
N LYS A 59 -6.08 -10.64 -19.48
CA LYS A 59 -6.67 -11.66 -20.34
C LYS A 59 -7.67 -12.51 -19.55
N ASN A 60 -8.96 -12.31 -19.81
CA ASN A 60 -10.01 -13.10 -19.18
C ASN A 60 -10.10 -14.54 -19.70
N PRO A 61 -10.57 -15.50 -18.88
CA PRO A 61 -10.81 -16.87 -19.29
C PRO A 61 -11.80 -16.96 -20.46
N GLY A 62 -11.52 -17.82 -21.44
CA GLY A 62 -12.38 -17.97 -22.61
C GLY A 62 -13.76 -18.58 -22.32
N ASN A 63 -13.83 -19.47 -21.34
CA ASN A 63 -15.07 -20.17 -20.98
C ASN A 63 -15.80 -19.41 -19.86
N PRO A 64 -17.06 -19.00 -20.07
CA PRO A 64 -17.86 -18.33 -19.05
C PRO A 64 -18.23 -19.22 -17.86
N ILE A 65 -18.08 -20.55 -18.01
CA ILE A 65 -18.41 -21.53 -16.97
C ILE A 65 -17.12 -22.04 -16.33
N CYS A 66 -17.01 -21.92 -15.01
CA CYS A 66 -15.87 -22.42 -14.23
C CYS A 66 -16.31 -23.38 -13.10
N SER A 67 -15.34 -24.12 -12.57
CA SER A 67 -15.52 -24.94 -11.36
C SER A 67 -14.67 -24.37 -10.23
N CYS A 68 -15.27 -24.16 -9.05
CA CYS A 68 -14.56 -23.63 -7.90
C CYS A 68 -13.58 -24.67 -7.31
N PRO A 69 -12.27 -24.38 -7.21
CA PRO A 69 -11.27 -25.35 -6.72
C PRO A 69 -11.52 -25.79 -5.26
N ASN A 70 -12.02 -24.88 -4.42
CA ASN A 70 -12.15 -25.09 -2.97
C ASN A 70 -13.46 -25.77 -2.55
N LYS A 71 -14.43 -25.93 -3.46
CA LYS A 71 -15.69 -26.62 -3.20
C LYS A 71 -16.00 -27.56 -4.36
N LEU A 72 -15.71 -28.85 -4.15
CA LEU A 72 -16.09 -29.93 -5.07
C LEU A 72 -17.56 -29.75 -5.49
N GLN A 73 -17.77 -29.60 -6.81
CA GLN A 73 -19.07 -29.54 -7.50
C GLN A 73 -19.82 -28.18 -7.55
N LEU A 74 -19.22 -27.06 -7.16
CA LEU A 74 -19.83 -25.75 -7.47
C LEU A 74 -19.51 -25.33 -8.92
N LEU A 75 -20.54 -25.33 -9.76
CA LEU A 75 -20.50 -24.71 -11.09
C LEU A 75 -20.70 -23.20 -10.92
N GLY A 76 -19.75 -22.41 -11.40
CA GLY A 76 -19.76 -20.96 -11.31
C GLY A 76 -19.73 -20.29 -12.69
N VAL A 77 -19.92 -18.98 -12.67
CA VAL A 77 -19.69 -18.11 -13.82
C VAL A 77 -18.39 -17.34 -13.58
N THR A 78 -17.52 -17.28 -14.58
CA THR A 78 -16.32 -16.46 -14.53
C THR A 78 -16.72 -15.01 -14.75
N ILE A 79 -16.61 -14.19 -13.70
CA ILE A 79 -16.81 -12.75 -13.77
C ILE A 79 -15.44 -12.10 -13.59
N GLY A 80 -15.04 -11.23 -14.52
CA GLY A 80 -13.82 -10.44 -14.43
C GLY A 80 -14.16 -8.99 -14.12
N TYR A 81 -13.47 -8.41 -13.13
CA TYR A 81 -13.52 -7.00 -12.77
C TYR A 81 -12.26 -6.66 -11.97
N TRP A 82 -11.89 -5.38 -11.91
CA TRP A 82 -10.82 -4.92 -11.03
C TRP A 82 -11.35 -4.74 -9.62
N GLU A 83 -10.73 -5.37 -8.63
CA GLU A 83 -11.15 -5.24 -7.23
C GLU A 83 -10.07 -4.62 -6.36
N PRO A 84 -10.42 -3.68 -5.46
CA PRO A 84 -9.53 -3.32 -4.37
C PRO A 84 -9.41 -4.53 -3.45
N PHE A 85 -8.22 -5.11 -3.36
CA PHE A 85 -7.90 -6.21 -2.45
C PHE A 85 -6.95 -5.79 -1.33
N ALA A 86 -6.17 -4.74 -1.56
CA ALA A 86 -5.19 -4.21 -0.62
C ALA A 86 -5.20 -2.68 -0.63
N LEU A 87 -4.86 -2.11 0.51
CA LEU A 87 -4.68 -0.68 0.71
C LEU A 87 -3.31 -0.47 1.37
N VAL A 88 -2.58 0.56 0.94
CA VAL A 88 -1.21 0.79 1.39
C VAL A 88 -1.03 2.24 1.81
N ASP A 89 -0.56 2.45 3.03
CA ASP A 89 -0.24 3.76 3.58
C ASP A 89 1.24 3.99 3.46
N VAL A 90 1.63 5.18 3.01
CA VAL A 90 3.03 5.60 2.98
C VAL A 90 3.16 6.87 3.80
N THR A 91 3.88 6.80 4.91
CA THR A 91 4.05 7.91 5.86
C THR A 91 5.52 8.12 6.20
N ARG A 92 5.89 9.36 6.55
CA ARG A 92 7.22 9.63 7.13
C ARG A 92 7.25 9.45 8.64
N LYS A 93 6.08 9.49 9.27
CA LYS A 93 5.95 9.37 10.71
C LYS A 93 5.66 7.90 11.07
N PRO A 94 6.49 7.26 11.90
CA PRO A 94 6.24 5.88 12.29
C PRO A 94 4.90 5.76 13.01
N TYR A 95 4.21 4.65 12.79
CA TYR A 95 2.93 4.31 13.40
C TYR A 95 1.79 5.31 13.12
N CYS A 96 1.93 6.12 12.07
CA CYS A 96 0.89 7.00 11.58
C CYS A 96 0.10 6.31 10.46
N MET A 97 -1.07 5.77 10.79
CA MET A 97 -1.96 5.07 9.86
C MET A 97 -2.89 6.09 9.20
N VAL A 98 -2.45 6.65 8.08
CA VAL A 98 -3.13 7.76 7.40
C VAL A 98 -4.50 7.34 6.86
N ASN A 99 -4.65 6.13 6.33
CA ASN A 99 -5.91 5.64 5.79
C ASN A 99 -6.88 5.13 6.86
N LEU A 100 -6.43 5.02 8.12
CA LEU A 100 -7.30 4.82 9.28
C LEU A 100 -7.57 6.12 10.05
N GLY A 101 -6.80 7.18 9.76
CA GLY A 101 -6.84 8.43 10.53
C GLY A 101 -6.41 8.30 11.99
N VAL A 102 -5.67 7.24 12.33
CA VAL A 102 -5.20 6.98 13.70
C VAL A 102 -3.68 6.99 13.78
N GLN A 103 -3.16 7.45 14.91
CA GLN A 103 -1.75 7.31 15.24
C GLN A 103 -1.61 6.37 16.44
N LEU A 104 -0.87 5.27 16.27
CA LEU A 104 -0.60 4.37 17.38
C LEU A 104 0.52 4.97 18.24
N HIS A 105 0.23 5.17 19.53
CA HIS A 105 1.20 5.71 20.47
C HIS A 105 2.02 4.58 21.08
N ILE A 106 3.08 4.18 20.39
CA ILE A 106 4.06 3.19 20.88
C ILE A 106 5.24 3.96 21.49
N LYS A 107 5.61 3.64 22.73
CA LYS A 107 6.76 4.28 23.41
C LYS A 107 8.06 3.85 22.73
N ASP A 108 8.85 4.85 22.32
CA ASP A 108 10.24 4.80 21.86
C ASP A 108 10.77 3.40 21.54
N GLN A 109 10.40 2.88 20.37
CA GLN A 109 11.29 1.98 19.66
C GLN A 109 12.28 2.86 18.92
N GLY A 110 13.57 2.68 19.18
CA GLY A 110 14.62 3.44 18.52
C GLY A 110 14.39 3.41 17.02
N LEU A 111 14.31 4.58 16.39
CA LEU A 111 14.15 4.74 14.95
C LEU A 111 15.34 4.05 14.28
N GLY A 112 15.15 2.80 13.85
CA GLY A 112 16.07 2.13 12.95
C GLY A 112 16.03 2.86 11.61
N GLY A 113 17.17 2.97 10.96
CA GLY A 113 17.34 3.85 9.79
C GLY A 113 18.08 5.12 10.17
N SER A 114 19.01 5.55 9.31
CA SER A 114 19.86 6.72 9.54
C SER A 114 19.03 7.90 10.04
N GLN A 115 19.29 8.32 11.29
CA GLN A 115 18.60 9.37 12.03
C GLN A 115 17.96 10.42 11.12
N MET A 116 16.68 10.22 10.83
CA MET A 116 15.84 11.23 10.23
C MET A 116 15.36 12.09 11.41
N PRO A 117 15.69 13.39 11.45
CA PRO A 117 15.10 14.27 12.44
C PRO A 117 13.58 14.23 12.29
N ASP A 118 12.84 14.34 13.39
CA ASP A 118 11.39 14.57 13.42
C ASP A 118 10.96 15.91 12.76
N THR A 119 11.92 16.57 12.10
CA THR A 119 11.81 17.81 11.33
C THR A 119 12.15 17.51 9.88
N ASP A 120 11.27 17.94 8.98
CA ASP A 120 11.28 17.75 7.52
C ASP A 120 12.66 17.97 6.87
N GLY A 121 13.50 16.93 6.88
CA GLY A 121 14.94 17.04 6.71
C GLY A 121 15.55 15.92 5.87
N ARG A 122 15.69 16.19 4.56
CA ARG A 122 16.72 15.69 3.60
C ARG A 122 16.97 14.19 3.39
N GLY A 123 16.24 13.29 4.03
CA GLY A 123 16.14 11.87 3.66
C GLY A 123 14.80 11.54 2.98
N ALA A 124 14.73 10.41 2.28
CA ALA A 124 13.50 9.93 1.63
C ALA A 124 13.06 8.58 2.22
N PHE A 125 13.12 8.46 3.54
CA PHE A 125 12.65 7.26 4.23
C PHE A 125 11.15 7.34 4.49
N TYR A 126 10.45 6.27 4.19
CA TYR A 126 9.01 6.15 4.41
C TYR A 126 8.73 4.82 5.11
N TYR A 127 7.75 4.86 6.00
CA TYR A 127 7.12 3.70 6.57
C TYR A 127 5.89 3.34 5.76
N VAL A 128 5.67 2.04 5.63
CA VAL A 128 4.58 1.45 4.88
C VAL A 128 3.71 0.63 5.81
N HIS A 129 2.40 0.88 5.77
CA HIS A 129 1.42 0.02 6.41
C HIS A 129 0.55 -0.64 5.35
N TRP A 130 0.51 -1.96 5.34
CA TRP A 130 -0.28 -2.74 4.39
C TRP A 130 -1.55 -3.23 5.07
N TYR A 131 -2.68 -2.96 4.43
CA TYR A 131 -4.00 -3.40 4.85
C TYR A 131 -4.55 -4.35 3.82
N LYS A 132 -5.19 -5.38 4.32
CA LYS A 132 -6.07 -6.22 3.55
C LYS A 132 -7.40 -5.50 3.41
N TYR A 133 -7.87 -5.28 2.19
CA TYR A 133 -9.03 -4.41 1.93
C TYR A 133 -9.97 -5.03 0.88
N PRO A 134 -10.59 -6.20 1.14
CA PRO A 134 -11.50 -6.88 0.21
C PRO A 134 -12.87 -6.17 0.15
N LEU A 135 -12.88 -4.98 -0.45
CA LEU A 135 -14.02 -4.05 -0.39
C LEU A 135 -15.31 -4.65 -0.97
N MET A 136 -15.19 -5.41 -2.07
CA MET A 136 -16.35 -5.98 -2.76
C MET A 136 -17.10 -6.99 -1.92
N TYR A 137 -16.36 -7.77 -1.14
CA TYR A 137 -16.94 -8.74 -0.23
C TYR A 137 -17.67 -8.04 0.92
N TRP A 138 -17.05 -7.01 1.51
CA TRP A 138 -17.58 -6.28 2.66
C TRP A 138 -18.85 -5.50 2.34
N LEU A 139 -18.88 -4.86 1.18
CA LEU A 139 -20.05 -4.13 0.68
C LEU A 139 -21.08 -5.03 -0.02
N GLN A 140 -20.78 -6.33 -0.17
CA GLN A 140 -21.68 -7.32 -0.77
C GLN A 140 -22.19 -6.90 -2.17
N VAL A 141 -21.33 -6.24 -2.96
CA VAL A 141 -21.71 -5.68 -4.27
C VAL A 141 -21.86 -6.78 -5.32
N LEU A 142 -20.89 -7.70 -5.39
CA LEU A 142 -20.85 -8.81 -6.35
C LEU A 142 -20.73 -10.13 -5.58
N THR A 143 -21.78 -10.48 -4.83
CA THR A 143 -21.74 -11.69 -4.00
C THR A 143 -21.73 -12.97 -4.84
N SER A 144 -20.80 -13.88 -4.53
CA SER A 144 -20.81 -15.26 -5.00
C SER A 144 -20.84 -16.24 -3.83
N ILE A 145 -21.50 -17.38 -4.01
CA ILE A 145 -21.83 -18.34 -2.94
C ILE A 145 -20.62 -19.23 -2.54
N GLY A 146 -19.44 -19.01 -3.15
CA GLY A 146 -18.26 -19.80 -2.75
C GLY A 146 -17.00 -19.74 -3.60
N CYS A 147 -16.93 -18.89 -4.62
CA CYS A 147 -15.70 -18.69 -5.41
C CYS A 147 -15.05 -17.32 -5.15
N MET A 148 -15.70 -16.46 -4.38
CA MET A 148 -15.21 -15.12 -4.05
C MET A 148 -14.29 -15.19 -2.84
N GLU A 149 -13.28 -14.33 -2.82
CA GLU A 149 -12.39 -14.15 -1.68
C GLU A 149 -13.19 -13.55 -0.51
N THR A 150 -13.44 -14.37 0.51
CA THR A 150 -14.21 -14.00 1.70
C THR A 150 -13.25 -13.70 2.83
N GLU A 151 -12.67 -12.52 2.83
CA GLU A 151 -11.70 -12.15 3.84
C GLU A 151 -12.09 -10.87 4.57
N ASP A 152 -11.54 -10.68 5.76
CA ASP A 152 -11.79 -9.49 6.58
C ASP A 152 -10.70 -8.44 6.37
N PHE A 153 -11.07 -7.17 6.53
CA PHE A 153 -10.13 -6.07 6.67
C PHE A 153 -9.26 -6.31 7.88
N ASP A 154 -7.95 -6.25 7.65
CA ASP A 154 -6.97 -6.40 8.70
C ASP A 154 -5.71 -5.59 8.37
N VAL A 155 -4.99 -5.21 9.42
CA VAL A 155 -3.66 -4.61 9.31
C VAL A 155 -2.66 -5.75 9.13
N MET A 156 -2.31 -6.03 7.88
CA MET A 156 -1.49 -7.19 7.54
C MET A 156 -0.01 -6.99 7.87
N TYR A 157 0.52 -5.77 7.66
CA TYR A 157 1.94 -5.51 7.83
C TYR A 157 2.20 -4.05 8.23
N LEU A 158 3.13 -3.87 9.16
CA LEU A 158 3.64 -2.57 9.62
C LEU A 158 5.15 -2.58 9.48
N SER A 159 5.69 -1.75 8.60
CA SER A 159 7.12 -1.67 8.31
C SER A 159 8.00 -1.35 9.54
N GLU A 160 7.44 -0.67 10.54
CA GLU A 160 8.10 -0.29 11.79
C GLU A 160 8.46 -1.49 12.67
N LEU A 161 7.72 -2.60 12.53
CA LEU A 161 7.95 -3.82 13.30
C LEU A 161 8.92 -4.77 12.59
N ASP A 162 9.28 -4.48 11.33
CA ASP A 162 10.16 -5.30 10.54
C ASP A 162 11.61 -4.77 10.63
N PRO A 163 12.54 -5.51 11.27
CA PRO A 163 13.92 -5.09 11.36
C PRO A 163 14.61 -4.99 10.00
N THR A 164 14.12 -5.70 8.97
CA THR A 164 14.70 -5.68 7.63
C THR A 164 14.28 -4.45 6.82
N TRP A 165 13.23 -3.74 7.23
CA TRP A 165 12.81 -2.50 6.57
C TRP A 165 13.83 -1.36 6.73
N ASN A 166 14.50 -1.33 7.89
CA ASN A 166 15.45 -0.29 8.27
C ASN A 166 16.92 -0.69 8.04
N ASP A 167 17.19 -1.96 7.76
CA ASP A 167 18.53 -2.53 7.65
C ASP A 167 18.66 -3.33 6.35
N SER A 168 19.40 -2.76 5.40
CA SER A 168 19.62 -3.34 4.07
C SER A 168 20.37 -4.66 4.11
N GLU A 169 21.24 -4.86 5.09
CA GLU A 169 22.06 -6.05 5.24
C GLU A 169 21.19 -7.22 5.70
N PHE A 170 20.28 -7.00 6.66
CA PHE A 170 19.29 -8.01 7.03
C PHE A 170 18.31 -8.31 5.89
N ALA A 171 17.84 -7.29 5.17
CA ALA A 171 17.00 -7.48 3.99
C ALA A 171 17.68 -8.33 2.91
N PHE A 172 18.97 -8.09 2.67
CA PHE A 172 19.80 -8.83 1.71
C PHE A 172 20.00 -10.29 2.13
N VAL A 173 20.19 -10.56 3.43
CA VAL A 173 20.31 -11.93 3.95
C VAL A 173 19.02 -12.73 3.72
N LEU A 174 17.86 -12.10 3.86
CA LEU A 174 16.57 -12.76 3.63
C LEU A 174 16.24 -12.92 2.13
N ASN A 175 16.64 -11.95 1.30
CA ASN A 175 16.31 -11.92 -0.14
C ASN A 175 17.59 -11.88 -1.01
N PRO A 176 18.43 -12.92 -0.99
CA PRO A 176 19.69 -12.94 -1.74
C PRO A 176 19.48 -12.91 -3.26
N GLU A 177 18.29 -13.27 -3.74
CA GLU A 177 17.90 -13.21 -5.15
C GLU A 177 17.88 -11.78 -5.71
N ALA A 178 17.83 -10.75 -4.86
CA ALA A 178 17.94 -9.34 -5.27
C ALA A 178 19.21 -9.08 -6.11
N THR A 179 20.28 -9.84 -5.90
CA THR A 179 21.51 -9.79 -6.71
C THR A 179 21.29 -10.07 -8.20
N LEU A 180 20.31 -10.90 -8.55
CA LEU A 180 19.99 -11.22 -9.95
C LEU A 180 19.30 -10.04 -10.64
N PHE A 181 18.48 -9.30 -9.89
CA PHE A 181 17.63 -8.22 -10.41
C PHE A 181 18.33 -6.86 -10.47
N THR A 182 19.51 -6.73 -9.85
CA THR A 182 20.32 -5.50 -9.89
C THR A 182 21.26 -5.42 -11.10
N THR A 183 21.37 -6.49 -11.89
CA THR A 183 22.25 -6.48 -13.07
C THR A 183 21.79 -5.48 -14.14
N PRO A 184 22.70 -4.77 -14.84
CA PRO A 184 22.32 -3.71 -15.79
C PRO A 184 21.33 -4.14 -16.89
N PRO A 185 21.45 -5.33 -17.51
CA PRO A 185 20.46 -5.78 -18.49
C PRO A 185 19.06 -5.98 -17.89
N VAL A 186 18.99 -6.48 -16.65
CA VAL A 186 17.72 -6.71 -15.96
C VAL A 186 17.08 -5.38 -15.55
N ARG A 187 17.85 -4.42 -15.04
CA ARG A 187 17.35 -3.06 -14.77
C ARG A 187 16.91 -2.34 -16.04
N ALA A 188 17.60 -2.56 -17.16
CA ALA A 188 17.19 -2.01 -18.45
C ALA A 188 15.86 -2.60 -18.96
N SER A 189 15.51 -3.84 -18.58
CA SER A 189 14.22 -4.43 -18.94
C SER A 189 13.02 -3.65 -18.38
N CYS A 190 13.20 -2.92 -17.27
CA CYS A 190 12.15 -2.09 -16.69
C CYS A 190 11.76 -0.91 -17.61
N ALA A 191 12.62 -0.49 -18.53
CA ALA A 191 12.24 0.47 -19.56
C ALA A 191 11.19 -0.10 -20.52
N ALA A 192 11.29 -1.39 -20.87
CA ALA A 192 10.30 -2.06 -21.69
C ALA A 192 8.95 -2.17 -20.94
N ASP A 193 9.00 -2.57 -19.66
CA ASP A 193 7.82 -2.60 -18.80
C ASP A 193 7.15 -1.22 -18.70
N ALA A 194 7.93 -0.16 -18.46
CA ALA A 194 7.44 1.21 -18.42
C ALA A 194 6.71 1.59 -19.72
N THR A 195 7.31 1.30 -20.88
CA THR A 195 6.69 1.61 -22.19
C THR A 195 5.39 0.83 -22.42
N LYS A 196 5.31 -0.42 -21.97
CA LYS A 196 4.09 -1.22 -22.09
C LYS A 196 3.00 -0.71 -21.15
N ALA A 197 3.36 -0.40 -19.90
CA ALA A 197 2.45 0.16 -18.91
C ALA A 197 1.87 1.53 -19.35
N PHE A 198 2.64 2.35 -20.08
CA PHE A 198 2.10 3.59 -20.68
C PHE A 198 1.00 3.35 -21.73
N ALA A 199 1.02 2.20 -22.40
CA ALA A 199 0.07 1.85 -23.46
C ALA A 199 -1.08 0.94 -22.98
N GLY A 200 -1.05 0.45 -21.73
CA GLY A 200 -2.02 -0.50 -21.22
C GLY A 200 -1.58 -1.10 -19.88
N THR A 201 -1.32 -2.40 -19.85
CA THR A 201 -0.91 -3.13 -18.64
C THR A 201 0.60 -3.37 -18.57
N ALA A 202 1.13 -3.48 -17.35
CA ALA A 202 2.51 -3.90 -17.10
C ALA A 202 2.80 -5.32 -17.63
N MET A 203 4.07 -5.71 -17.61
CA MET A 203 4.54 -7.04 -17.98
C MET A 203 4.65 -7.94 -16.74
N ASP A 204 3.69 -8.84 -16.53
CA ASP A 204 3.68 -9.75 -15.38
C ASP A 204 4.96 -10.61 -15.26
N SER A 205 5.60 -10.93 -16.39
CA SER A 205 6.87 -11.68 -16.38
C SER A 205 8.06 -10.90 -15.83
N LEU A 206 7.97 -9.57 -15.79
CA LEU A 206 9.00 -8.65 -15.26
C LEU A 206 8.58 -8.16 -13.87
N PHE A 207 8.20 -9.08 -12.98
CA PHE A 207 7.68 -8.76 -11.64
C PHE A 207 8.66 -7.97 -10.75
N TRP A 208 9.95 -7.90 -11.12
CA TRP A 208 10.95 -7.08 -10.44
C TRP A 208 10.94 -5.60 -10.88
N CYS A 209 10.12 -5.24 -11.87
CA CYS A 209 9.97 -3.88 -12.39
C CYS A 209 8.65 -3.26 -11.94
N MET A 210 8.69 -1.99 -11.54
CA MET A 210 7.53 -1.14 -11.25
C MET A 210 7.35 -0.09 -12.34
N GLY A 211 7.41 -0.49 -13.62
CA GLY A 211 7.40 0.42 -14.76
C GLY A 211 8.42 1.55 -14.63
N ALA A 212 7.94 2.79 -14.72
CA ALA A 212 8.79 3.99 -14.62
C ALA A 212 9.28 4.29 -13.19
N GLN A 213 8.77 3.62 -12.16
CA GLN A 213 9.16 3.84 -10.76
C GLN A 213 10.46 3.11 -10.40
N GLY A 214 10.93 2.18 -11.24
CA GLY A 214 12.19 1.48 -11.08
C GLY A 214 12.03 0.00 -10.71
N SER A 215 12.95 -0.51 -9.90
CA SER A 215 13.00 -1.91 -9.46
C SER A 215 12.26 -2.08 -8.14
N THR A 216 11.54 -3.19 -7.97
CA THR A 216 10.92 -3.58 -6.70
C THR A 216 11.96 -3.99 -5.66
N TYR A 217 13.04 -4.64 -6.11
CA TYR A 217 14.14 -5.07 -5.26
C TYR A 217 15.12 -3.90 -4.99
N PRO A 218 15.65 -3.81 -3.76
CA PRO A 218 16.66 -2.82 -3.38
C PRO A 218 17.93 -2.93 -4.23
#